data_AF-A0A5B7CLB0-F1
#
_entry.id   AF-A0A5B7CLB0-F1
#
_cell.length_a   1.000
_cell.length_b   1.000
_cell.length_c   1.000
_cell.angle_alpha   90.00
_cell.angle_beta   90.00
_cell.angle_gamma   90.00
#
_symmetry.space_group_name_H-M   'P 1'
#
loop_
_entity.id
_entity.type
_entity.pdbx_description
1 polymer ?
#
loop_
_entity_poly.entity_id
_entity_poly.type
_entity_poly.pdbx_seq_one_letter_code
_entity_poly.pdbx_strand_id
1 'polypeptide(L)'
;MQGCNTSERFVRYNHPGKLLETRRGRCGEWANCFTLLCRTVGMDARYILDFTDHVWTEVYSQSQGRWLHADCCENKLDSPLMYECGWGKKLTYVFAFSKDEVVDVTWRYTSKQKEVMKRRDKCREKWLVSTILSMNKKRQETYAAPRKNFLELRLVAETAQFLGQNHTVKESEKQGRSSGSLAWRVSRGETKAAPVSGYTFHINSSEEKKKEFVVKYSPAQDQYIRLNAEEAIPRGWQSGVKAAKNIFRKRETDWKMVYLCRTEGSTEGEVNWVFDWSHTNLKVTSALVVFQHATYEDGRVDWQLCTGDACVSGPKEGVLELTKDVLERGDKKLELSAVLTKGQGSVAWQHAQLFRQPDSSTEFPFYVRLRFG
;
A
#
# COMPACT_ATOMS: atom_id res chain seq x y z
N MET A 1 -11.74 -23.21 -1.64
CA MET A 1 -12.97 -23.53 -2.41
C MET A 1 -13.16 -22.39 -3.45
N GLN A 2 -13.58 -22.59 -4.69
CA GLN A 2 -14.52 -23.61 -5.18
C GLN A 2 -15.72 -23.74 -4.22
N GLY A 3 -16.18 -22.64 -3.62
CA GLY A 3 -17.22 -22.64 -2.56
C GLY A 3 -18.63 -22.69 -3.12
N CYS A 4 -18.78 -22.18 -4.33
CA CYS A 4 -19.77 -22.62 -5.30
C CYS A 4 -18.96 -22.95 -6.55
N ASN A 5 -19.27 -24.01 -7.29
CA ASN A 5 -18.53 -24.40 -8.49
C ASN A 5 -18.82 -23.44 -9.68
N THR A 6 -18.80 -22.12 -9.42
CA THR A 6 -19.16 -21.05 -10.34
C THR A 6 -17.94 -20.16 -10.59
N SER A 7 -17.76 -19.77 -11.85
CA SER A 7 -16.72 -18.85 -12.27
C SER A 7 -17.24 -17.41 -12.21
N GLU A 8 -16.66 -16.57 -11.36
CA GLU A 8 -16.93 -15.13 -11.43
C GLU A 8 -16.12 -14.51 -12.57
N ARG A 9 -16.80 -13.85 -13.52
CA ARG A 9 -16.17 -13.14 -14.63
C ARG A 9 -15.86 -11.70 -14.22
N PHE A 10 -14.58 -11.37 -14.12
CA PHE A 10 -14.13 -9.98 -14.01
C PHE A 10 -13.91 -9.37 -15.41
N VAL A 11 -14.98 -8.87 -16.03
CA VAL A 11 -14.93 -8.25 -17.36
C VAL A 11 -14.27 -6.88 -17.28
N ARG A 12 -13.28 -6.63 -18.15
CA ARG A 12 -12.60 -5.33 -18.31
C ARG A 12 -13.40 -4.47 -19.30
N TYR A 13 -14.28 -3.61 -18.79
CA TYR A 13 -15.12 -2.76 -19.63
C TYR A 13 -14.39 -1.48 -20.04
N ASN A 14 -14.49 -1.12 -21.33
CA ASN A 14 -13.96 0.14 -21.86
C ASN A 14 -15.04 1.23 -22.00
N HIS A 15 -16.32 0.87 -22.01
CA HIS A 15 -17.39 1.86 -22.15
C HIS A 15 -17.65 2.54 -20.79
N PRO A 16 -17.39 3.85 -20.63
CA PRO A 16 -17.45 4.50 -19.32
C PRO A 16 -18.86 4.54 -18.74
N GLY A 17 -19.91 4.53 -19.58
CA GLY A 17 -21.29 4.37 -19.12
C GLY A 17 -21.52 3.06 -18.34
N LYS A 18 -20.85 1.96 -18.74
CA LYS A 18 -20.93 0.69 -18.01
C LYS A 18 -20.18 0.75 -16.69
N LEU A 19 -19.11 1.53 -16.63
CA LEU A 19 -18.31 1.72 -15.41
C LEU A 19 -19.06 2.47 -14.31
N LEU A 20 -20.02 3.34 -14.69
CA LEU A 20 -20.93 4.00 -13.74
C LEU A 20 -21.86 2.99 -13.02
N GLU A 21 -22.20 1.90 -13.70
CA GLU A 21 -22.98 0.79 -13.13
C GLU A 21 -22.10 -0.15 -12.32
N THR A 22 -20.97 -0.61 -12.88
CA THR A 22 -20.15 -1.65 -12.25
C THR A 22 -19.36 -1.14 -11.05
N ARG A 23 -18.98 0.15 -11.06
CA ARG A 23 -18.25 0.85 -9.97
C ARG A 23 -17.06 0.07 -9.42
N ARG A 24 -16.42 -0.73 -10.27
CA ARG A 24 -15.28 -1.59 -9.93
C ARG A 24 -14.36 -1.72 -11.14
N GLY A 25 -13.07 -1.87 -10.89
CA GLY A 25 -12.06 -1.91 -11.95
C GLY A 25 -10.64 -1.74 -11.43
N ARG A 26 -9.69 -1.62 -12.34
CA ARG A 26 -8.30 -1.21 -12.07
C ARG A 26 -8.06 0.19 -12.64
N CYS A 27 -6.82 0.66 -12.66
CA CYS A 27 -6.50 2.03 -13.09
C CYS A 27 -7.10 2.42 -14.44
N GLY A 28 -7.15 1.49 -15.39
CA GLY A 28 -7.86 1.64 -16.68
C GLY A 28 -9.30 2.13 -16.52
N GLU A 29 -10.12 1.38 -15.81
CA GLU A 29 -11.53 1.70 -15.57
C GLU A 29 -11.71 2.97 -14.73
N TRP A 30 -10.90 3.12 -13.68
CA TRP A 30 -10.97 4.28 -12.79
C TRP A 30 -10.66 5.57 -13.54
N ALA A 31 -9.54 5.64 -14.28
CA ALA A 31 -9.18 6.82 -15.06
C ALA A 31 -10.20 7.13 -16.17
N ASN A 32 -10.72 6.10 -16.83
CA ASN A 32 -11.75 6.25 -17.87
C ASN A 32 -13.05 6.86 -17.31
N CYS A 33 -13.57 6.28 -16.23
CA CYS A 33 -14.78 6.76 -15.57
C CYS A 33 -14.58 8.17 -14.98
N PHE A 34 -13.44 8.42 -14.32
CA PHE A 34 -13.13 9.72 -13.74
C PHE A 34 -12.98 10.82 -14.81
N THR A 35 -12.33 10.53 -15.94
CA THR A 35 -12.23 11.48 -17.05
C THR A 35 -13.60 11.82 -17.63
N LEU A 36 -14.51 10.84 -17.75
CA LEU A 36 -15.91 11.10 -18.12
C LEU A 36 -16.56 12.06 -17.12
N LEU A 37 -16.45 11.80 -15.82
CA LEU A 37 -17.05 12.65 -14.78
C LEU A 37 -16.54 14.10 -14.86
N CYS A 38 -15.23 14.31 -15.01
CA CYS A 38 -14.65 15.64 -15.21
C CYS A 38 -15.25 16.36 -16.42
N ARG A 39 -15.40 15.65 -17.55
CA ARG A 39 -16.00 16.22 -18.76
C ARG A 39 -17.48 16.55 -18.58
N THR A 40 -18.24 15.73 -17.86
CA THR A 40 -19.66 15.93 -17.59
C THR A 40 -19.91 17.20 -16.76
N VAL A 41 -19.04 17.52 -15.80
CA VAL A 41 -19.14 18.75 -15.00
C VAL A 41 -18.54 19.98 -15.69
N GLY A 42 -18.22 19.88 -16.99
CA GLY A 42 -17.76 21.01 -17.79
C GLY A 42 -16.26 21.33 -17.69
N MET A 43 -15.46 20.49 -17.02
CA MET A 43 -14.01 20.70 -16.96
C MET A 43 -13.33 20.31 -18.27
N ASP A 44 -12.32 21.08 -18.67
CA ASP A 44 -11.37 20.64 -19.69
C ASP A 44 -10.52 19.52 -19.08
N ALA A 45 -10.62 18.32 -19.66
CA ALA A 45 -9.99 17.12 -19.14
C ALA A 45 -9.31 16.32 -20.26
N ARG A 46 -8.16 15.72 -19.94
CA ARG A 46 -7.39 14.82 -20.81
C ARG A 46 -7.29 13.45 -20.15
N TYR A 47 -7.44 12.40 -20.94
CA TYR A 47 -7.03 11.04 -20.58
C TYR A 47 -5.53 10.90 -20.83
N ILE A 48 -4.78 10.45 -19.82
CA ILE A 48 -3.33 10.31 -19.90
C ILE A 48 -2.96 8.85 -20.00
N LEU A 49 -2.15 8.52 -21.01
CA LEU A 49 -1.58 7.20 -21.24
C LEU A 49 -0.08 7.23 -21.02
N ASP A 50 0.38 6.51 -20.00
CA ASP A 50 1.78 6.20 -19.81
C ASP A 50 2.08 4.81 -20.39
N PHE A 51 3.05 4.75 -21.30
CA PHE A 51 3.46 3.54 -21.98
C PHE A 51 4.05 2.47 -21.05
N THR A 52 4.32 2.82 -19.80
CA THR A 52 4.74 1.88 -18.75
C THR A 52 3.54 1.39 -17.92
N ASP A 53 2.42 1.12 -18.60
CA ASP A 53 1.22 0.45 -18.08
C ASP A 53 0.57 1.17 -16.88
N HIS A 54 0.30 2.47 -17.06
CA HIS A 54 -0.56 3.24 -16.15
C HIS A 54 -1.33 4.33 -16.90
N VAL A 55 -2.44 4.75 -16.33
CA VAL A 55 -3.31 5.78 -16.93
C VAL A 55 -3.94 6.64 -15.83
N TRP A 56 -4.16 7.90 -16.13
CA TRP A 56 -4.76 8.89 -15.22
C TRP A 56 -5.41 10.04 -15.99
N THR A 57 -5.73 11.15 -15.32
CA THR A 57 -6.41 12.30 -15.91
C THR A 57 -5.59 13.57 -15.70
N GLU A 58 -5.63 14.51 -16.66
CA GLU A 58 -5.30 15.92 -16.40
C GLU A 58 -6.56 16.75 -16.46
N VAL A 59 -6.66 17.76 -15.58
CA VAL A 59 -7.75 18.76 -15.58
C VAL A 59 -7.16 20.16 -15.69
N TYR A 60 -7.76 21.00 -16.53
CA TYR A 60 -7.27 22.38 -16.70
C TYR A 60 -7.79 23.29 -15.60
N SER A 61 -6.89 23.93 -14.86
CA SER A 61 -7.24 24.95 -13.89
C SER A 61 -7.27 26.31 -14.56
N GLN A 62 -8.47 26.89 -14.68
CA GLN A 62 -8.65 28.23 -15.23
C GLN A 62 -7.96 29.29 -14.35
N SER A 63 -8.05 29.15 -13.03
CA SER A 63 -7.43 30.10 -12.08
C SER A 63 -5.90 30.08 -12.10
N GLN A 64 -5.29 28.92 -12.37
CA GLN A 64 -3.82 28.80 -12.47
C GLN A 64 -3.31 28.88 -13.91
N GLY A 65 -4.18 28.92 -14.91
CA GLY A 65 -3.81 28.93 -16.33
C GLY A 65 -2.97 27.72 -16.77
N ARG A 66 -3.16 26.54 -16.15
CA ARG A 66 -2.36 25.34 -16.45
C ARG A 66 -3.11 24.02 -16.23
N TRP A 67 -2.59 22.97 -16.83
CA TRP A 67 -3.02 21.59 -16.57
C TRP A 67 -2.51 21.10 -15.20
N LEU A 68 -3.42 20.44 -14.48
CA LEU A 68 -3.14 19.75 -13.22
C LEU A 68 -3.23 18.25 -13.44
N HIS A 69 -2.19 17.52 -13.01
CA HIS A 69 -2.24 16.07 -12.89
C HIS A 69 -3.31 15.65 -11.87
N ALA A 70 -4.13 14.65 -12.18
CA ALA A 70 -5.12 14.05 -11.30
C ALA A 70 -5.12 12.52 -11.44
N ASP A 71 -4.70 11.81 -10.39
CA ASP A 71 -4.76 10.35 -10.31
C ASP A 71 -5.82 9.93 -9.29
N CYS A 72 -6.98 9.50 -9.80
CA CYS A 72 -8.10 9.07 -8.99
C CYS A 72 -7.84 7.74 -8.27
N CYS A 73 -6.94 6.89 -8.76
CA CYS A 73 -6.60 5.62 -8.09
C CYS A 73 -5.80 5.86 -6.81
N GLU A 74 -5.04 6.95 -6.78
CA GLU A 74 -4.15 7.31 -5.67
C GLU A 74 -4.70 8.46 -4.83
N ASN A 75 -5.84 9.04 -5.24
CA ASN A 75 -6.39 10.28 -4.67
C ASN A 75 -5.34 11.41 -4.60
N LYS A 76 -4.63 11.63 -5.72
CA LYS A 76 -3.56 12.63 -5.83
C LYS A 76 -3.91 13.69 -6.88
N LEU A 77 -3.66 14.95 -6.52
CA LEU A 77 -3.76 16.10 -7.40
C LEU A 77 -2.42 16.84 -7.42
N ASP A 78 -2.04 17.34 -8.59
CA ASP A 78 -0.85 18.18 -8.82
C ASP A 78 0.45 17.60 -8.24
N SER A 79 0.64 16.29 -8.43
CA SER A 79 1.78 15.51 -7.95
C SER A 79 2.42 14.70 -9.09
N PRO A 80 2.77 15.32 -10.24
CA PRO A 80 3.17 14.60 -11.44
C PRO A 80 4.46 13.76 -11.29
N LEU A 81 5.37 14.12 -10.37
CA LEU A 81 6.62 13.36 -10.21
C LEU A 81 6.45 12.09 -9.38
N MET A 82 5.25 11.81 -8.85
CA MET A 82 5.02 10.65 -8.00
C MET A 82 5.35 9.32 -8.67
N TYR A 83 5.20 9.25 -9.99
CA TYR A 83 5.48 8.06 -10.78
C TYR A 83 6.99 7.78 -10.89
N GLU A 84 7.78 8.79 -11.26
CA GLU A 84 9.24 8.64 -11.40
C GLU A 84 9.93 8.59 -10.03
N CYS A 85 9.56 9.48 -9.11
CA CYS A 85 10.28 9.67 -7.85
C CYS A 85 9.73 8.81 -6.70
N GLY A 86 8.41 8.70 -6.59
CA GLY A 86 7.77 7.90 -5.55
C GLY A 86 7.77 6.41 -5.89
N TRP A 87 7.31 6.07 -7.10
CA TRP A 87 7.20 4.68 -7.54
C TRP A 87 8.46 4.17 -8.24
N GLY A 88 9.44 5.03 -8.53
CA GLY A 88 10.66 4.61 -9.23
C GLY A 88 10.43 4.17 -10.68
N LYS A 89 9.31 4.56 -11.30
CA LYS A 89 9.01 4.17 -12.69
C LYS A 89 10.04 4.74 -13.65
N LYS A 90 10.50 3.90 -14.58
CA LYS A 90 11.40 4.30 -15.67
C LYS A 90 10.56 4.73 -16.88
N LEU A 91 10.04 5.95 -16.83
CA LEU A 91 9.13 6.50 -17.86
C LEU A 91 9.78 6.54 -19.25
N THR A 92 8.93 6.48 -20.29
CA THR A 92 9.31 6.54 -21.70
C THR A 92 8.47 7.57 -22.45
N TYR A 93 7.20 7.26 -22.72
CA TYR A 93 6.24 8.10 -23.41
C TYR A 93 4.98 8.25 -22.56
N VAL A 94 4.54 9.50 -22.39
CA VAL A 94 3.29 9.84 -21.73
C VAL A 94 2.50 10.78 -22.64
N PHE A 95 1.33 10.32 -23.10
CA PHE A 95 0.48 11.07 -24.02
C PHE A 95 -0.83 11.48 -23.38
N ALA A 96 -1.22 12.71 -23.61
CA ALA A 96 -2.52 13.25 -23.23
C ALA A 96 -3.48 13.25 -24.41
N PHE A 97 -4.73 12.83 -24.19
CA PHE A 97 -5.79 12.81 -25.19
C PHE A 97 -7.02 13.57 -24.69
N SER A 98 -7.50 14.53 -25.48
CA SER A 98 -8.74 15.26 -25.21
C SER A 98 -9.59 15.40 -26.47
N LYS A 99 -10.74 16.06 -26.34
CA LYS A 99 -11.56 16.45 -27.49
C LYS A 99 -10.85 17.43 -28.43
N ASP A 100 -9.93 18.24 -27.92
CA ASP A 100 -9.31 19.35 -28.65
C ASP A 100 -7.94 18.98 -29.24
N GLU A 101 -7.17 18.15 -28.54
CA GLU A 101 -5.75 17.94 -28.82
C GLU A 101 -5.19 16.63 -28.25
N VAL A 102 -4.13 16.15 -28.90
CA VAL A 102 -3.17 15.15 -28.40
C VAL A 102 -1.88 15.88 -28.07
N VAL A 103 -1.27 15.60 -26.92
CA VAL A 103 -0.02 16.25 -26.49
C VAL A 103 0.93 15.22 -25.90
N ASP A 104 2.21 15.28 -26.26
CA ASP A 104 3.26 14.58 -25.52
C ASP A 104 3.54 15.36 -24.23
N VAL A 105 3.04 14.83 -23.12
CA VAL A 105 3.15 15.45 -21.79
C VAL A 105 4.25 14.80 -20.96
N THR A 106 5.09 13.95 -21.57
CA THR A 106 6.17 13.21 -20.88
C THR A 106 6.98 14.11 -19.94
N TRP A 107 7.33 15.31 -20.41
CA TRP A 107 8.18 16.25 -19.69
C TRP A 107 7.58 16.76 -18.39
N ARG A 108 6.25 16.78 -18.25
CA ARG A 108 5.56 17.13 -16.98
C ARG A 108 5.87 16.12 -15.86
N TYR A 109 6.08 14.86 -16.23
CA TYR A 109 6.14 13.71 -15.32
C TYR A 109 7.56 13.23 -15.04
N THR A 110 8.59 13.94 -15.52
CA THR A 110 10.00 13.56 -15.37
C THR A 110 10.88 14.72 -14.97
N SER A 111 11.67 14.52 -13.92
CA SER A 111 12.81 15.37 -13.58
C SER A 111 14.09 14.95 -14.32
N LYS A 112 14.12 13.72 -14.86
CA LYS A 112 15.30 13.10 -15.49
C LYS A 112 15.19 12.99 -17.00
N GLN A 113 14.96 14.13 -17.68
CA GLN A 113 14.71 14.19 -19.13
C GLN A 113 15.77 13.44 -19.96
N LYS A 114 17.06 13.60 -19.62
CA LYS A 114 18.18 12.90 -20.30
C LYS A 114 18.08 11.38 -20.20
N GLU A 115 17.56 10.85 -19.09
CA GLU A 115 17.39 9.40 -18.93
C GLU A 115 16.15 8.89 -19.68
N VAL A 116 15.06 9.64 -19.64
CA VAL A 116 13.84 9.31 -20.41
C VAL A 116 14.15 9.29 -21.90
N MET A 117 14.89 10.27 -22.42
CA MET A 117 15.33 10.31 -23.81
C MET A 117 16.10 9.06 -24.24
N LYS A 118 16.91 8.46 -23.37
CA LYS A 118 17.62 7.20 -23.66
C LYS A 118 16.68 6.01 -23.81
N ARG A 119 15.49 6.06 -23.20
CA ARG A 119 14.48 5.00 -23.24
C ARG A 119 13.40 5.22 -24.30
N ARG A 120 13.42 6.36 -24.99
CA ARG A 120 12.48 6.71 -26.06
C ARG A 120 12.99 6.18 -27.40
N ASP A 121 12.74 4.89 -27.64
CA ASP A 121 13.27 4.15 -28.79
C ASP A 121 12.20 3.71 -29.82
N LYS A 122 10.93 4.02 -29.60
CA LYS A 122 9.82 3.51 -30.43
C LYS A 122 9.63 4.24 -31.75
N CYS A 123 10.06 5.50 -31.83
CA CYS A 123 10.00 6.29 -33.06
C CYS A 123 10.98 7.46 -33.00
N ARG A 124 11.22 8.11 -34.15
CA ARG A 124 12.03 9.33 -34.22
C ARG A 124 11.25 10.51 -33.63
N GLU A 125 11.85 11.27 -32.71
CA GLU A 125 11.17 12.41 -32.07
C GLU A 125 10.61 13.44 -33.07
N LYS A 126 11.35 13.74 -34.14
CA LYS A 126 10.87 14.64 -35.21
C LYS A 126 9.59 14.12 -35.86
N TRP A 127 9.51 12.81 -36.10
CA TRP A 127 8.33 12.18 -36.68
C TRP A 127 7.15 12.19 -35.70
N LEU A 128 7.42 11.95 -34.40
CA LEU A 128 6.39 11.99 -33.37
C LEU A 128 5.76 13.39 -33.27
N VAL A 129 6.59 14.43 -33.15
CA VAL A 129 6.14 15.82 -33.08
C VAL A 129 5.33 16.19 -34.34
N SER A 130 5.84 15.88 -35.54
CA SER A 130 5.12 16.20 -36.78
C SER A 130 3.77 15.48 -36.87
N THR A 131 3.71 14.24 -36.40
CA THR A 131 2.48 13.43 -36.40
C THR A 131 1.45 14.04 -35.45
N ILE A 132 1.83 14.38 -34.22
CA ILE A 132 0.95 15.02 -33.24
C ILE A 132 0.41 16.36 -33.77
N LEU A 133 1.27 17.21 -34.33
CA LEU A 133 0.86 18.49 -34.91
C LEU A 133 -0.13 18.32 -36.06
N SER A 134 0.11 17.34 -36.94
CA SER A 134 -0.81 17.02 -38.05
C SER A 134 -2.18 16.53 -37.53
N MET A 135 -2.19 15.65 -36.53
CA MET A 135 -3.43 15.17 -35.90
C MET A 135 -4.22 16.31 -35.25
N ASN A 136 -3.53 17.21 -34.54
CA ASN A 136 -4.16 18.37 -33.92
C ASN A 136 -4.71 19.36 -34.94
N LYS A 137 -3.95 19.66 -36.01
CA LYS A 137 -4.41 20.52 -37.10
C LYS A 137 -5.71 20.01 -37.72
N LYS A 138 -5.78 18.71 -38.02
CA LYS A 138 -6.98 18.07 -38.58
C LYS A 138 -8.16 18.11 -37.58
N ARG A 139 -7.90 17.82 -36.31
CA ARG A 139 -8.94 17.83 -35.26
C ARG A 139 -9.56 19.22 -35.03
N GLN A 140 -8.75 20.25 -35.18
CA GLN A 140 -9.14 21.64 -34.93
C GLN A 140 -9.60 22.37 -36.20
N GLU A 141 -9.64 21.70 -37.36
CA GLU A 141 -9.90 22.32 -38.67
C GLU A 141 -11.21 23.13 -38.69
N THR A 142 -12.27 22.59 -38.10
CA THR A 142 -13.61 23.21 -38.05
C THR A 142 -13.78 24.24 -36.94
N TYR A 143 -12.78 24.45 -36.09
CA TYR A 143 -12.89 25.39 -34.97
C TYR A 143 -12.81 26.84 -35.45
N ALA A 144 -13.56 27.73 -34.80
CA ALA A 144 -13.47 29.17 -35.03
C ALA A 144 -12.08 29.71 -34.64
N ALA A 145 -11.64 30.78 -35.32
CA ALA A 145 -10.32 31.38 -35.11
C ALA A 145 -10.02 31.72 -33.63
N PRO A 146 -10.95 32.29 -32.83
CA PRO A 146 -10.68 32.55 -31.41
C PRO A 146 -10.35 31.28 -30.60
N ARG A 147 -11.02 30.16 -30.90
CA ARG A 147 -10.74 28.88 -30.22
C ARG A 147 -9.40 28.31 -30.64
N LYS A 148 -9.04 28.40 -31.93
CA LYS A 148 -7.71 27.99 -32.43
C LYS A 148 -6.60 28.77 -31.74
N ASN A 149 -6.71 30.09 -31.70
CA ASN A 149 -5.73 30.96 -31.04
C ASN A 149 -5.60 30.65 -29.54
N PHE A 150 -6.72 30.41 -28.85
CA PHE A 150 -6.70 30.00 -27.45
C PHE A 150 -5.94 28.69 -27.23
N LEU A 151 -6.21 27.67 -28.05
CA LEU A 151 -5.54 26.36 -27.94
C LEU A 151 -4.04 26.47 -28.25
N GLU A 152 -3.67 27.27 -29.25
CA GLU A 152 -2.28 27.52 -29.61
C GLU A 152 -1.52 28.21 -28.48
N LEU A 153 -2.07 29.28 -27.90
CA LEU A 153 -1.48 29.96 -26.75
C LEU A 153 -1.33 29.02 -25.54
N ARG A 154 -2.32 28.16 -25.30
CA ARG A 154 -2.25 27.14 -24.24
C ARG A 154 -1.13 26.13 -24.47
N LEU A 155 -0.97 25.65 -25.71
CA LEU A 155 0.12 24.73 -26.08
C LEU A 155 1.50 25.37 -25.94
N VAL A 156 1.63 26.65 -26.33
CA VAL A 156 2.88 27.41 -26.14
C VAL A 156 3.22 27.55 -24.65
N ALA A 157 2.25 27.91 -23.82
CA ALA A 157 2.44 28.01 -22.37
C ALA A 157 2.85 26.67 -21.73
N GLU A 158 2.21 25.57 -22.16
CA GLU A 158 2.55 24.23 -21.71
C GLU A 158 3.95 23.79 -22.16
N THR A 159 4.34 24.09 -23.41
CA THR A 159 5.67 23.81 -23.92
C THR A 159 6.75 24.60 -23.18
N ALA A 160 6.48 25.87 -22.89
CA ALA A 160 7.38 26.70 -22.07
C ALA A 160 7.53 26.12 -20.66
N GLN A 161 6.45 25.59 -20.07
CA GLN A 161 6.52 24.89 -18.78
C GLN A 161 7.47 23.69 -18.83
N PHE A 162 7.41 22.88 -19.88
CA PHE A 162 8.30 21.71 -20.03
C PHE A 162 9.78 22.09 -20.15
N LEU A 163 10.08 23.22 -20.79
CA LEU A 163 11.44 23.73 -20.96
C LEU A 163 11.98 24.43 -19.72
N GLY A 164 11.12 25.12 -18.97
CA GLY A 164 11.49 25.92 -17.80
C GLY A 164 11.52 25.15 -16.47
N GLN A 165 11.18 23.86 -16.46
CA GLN A 165 11.03 23.09 -15.23
C GLN A 165 12.36 22.65 -14.62
N ASN A 166 12.79 23.34 -13.56
CA ASN A 166 13.56 22.73 -12.48
C ASN A 166 12.57 22.04 -11.52
N HIS A 167 12.27 20.77 -11.80
CA HIS A 167 11.38 19.97 -10.99
C HIS A 167 11.92 19.75 -9.56
N THR A 168 11.42 20.51 -8.59
CA THR A 168 11.61 20.19 -7.17
C THR A 168 10.56 19.16 -6.76
N VAL A 169 11.00 17.97 -6.34
CA VAL A 169 10.11 16.89 -5.89
C VAL A 169 9.44 17.28 -4.58
N LYS A 170 8.11 17.32 -4.55
CA LYS A 170 7.31 17.55 -3.34
C LYS A 170 7.37 16.33 -2.43
N GLU A 171 7.26 16.50 -1.11
CA GLU A 171 7.17 15.37 -0.17
C GLU A 171 6.01 14.42 -0.50
N SER A 172 4.88 14.96 -1.00
CA SER A 172 3.72 14.18 -1.43
C SER A 172 4.00 13.25 -2.61
N GLU A 173 5.06 13.51 -3.38
CA GLU A 173 5.49 12.75 -4.57
C GLU A 173 6.55 11.69 -4.26
N LYS A 174 7.12 11.69 -3.04
CA LYS A 174 8.09 10.68 -2.61
C LYS A 174 7.43 9.38 -2.14
N GLN A 175 6.11 9.36 -2.03
CA GLN A 175 5.36 8.22 -1.56
C GLN A 175 5.28 7.14 -2.65
N GLY A 176 5.59 5.90 -2.28
CA GLY A 176 5.37 4.73 -3.13
C GLY A 176 3.89 4.50 -3.43
N ARG A 177 3.60 3.65 -4.40
CA ARG A 177 2.24 3.36 -4.84
C ARG A 177 1.36 2.85 -3.71
N SER A 178 0.15 3.37 -3.59
CA SER A 178 -0.82 2.94 -2.59
C SER A 178 -1.88 2.00 -3.17
N SER A 179 -2.27 2.17 -4.45
CA SER A 179 -3.26 1.33 -5.12
C SER A 179 -2.68 0.02 -5.67
N GLY A 180 -3.54 -0.99 -5.78
CA GLY A 180 -3.15 -2.31 -6.28
C GLY A 180 -2.51 -3.19 -5.21
N SER A 181 -2.40 -4.48 -5.52
CA SER A 181 -1.94 -5.46 -4.54
C SER A 181 -0.51 -5.21 -4.10
N LEU A 182 -0.16 -5.55 -2.85
CA LEU A 182 1.23 -5.43 -2.39
C LEU A 182 2.19 -6.26 -3.26
N ALA A 183 1.79 -7.49 -3.61
CA ALA A 183 2.57 -8.35 -4.49
C ALA A 183 2.80 -7.70 -5.87
N TRP A 184 1.76 -7.09 -6.46
CA TRP A 184 1.86 -6.35 -7.72
C TRP A 184 2.84 -5.18 -7.61
N ARG A 185 2.71 -4.34 -6.56
CA ARG A 185 3.58 -3.18 -6.33
C ARG A 185 5.05 -3.59 -6.14
N VAL A 186 5.31 -4.64 -5.37
CA VAL A 186 6.67 -5.17 -5.14
C VAL A 186 7.26 -5.74 -6.42
N SER A 187 6.49 -6.51 -7.21
CA SER A 187 6.97 -7.12 -8.46
C SER A 187 7.42 -6.08 -9.49
N ARG A 188 6.83 -4.88 -9.47
CA ARG A 188 7.16 -3.76 -10.36
C ARG A 188 8.27 -2.86 -9.82
N GLY A 189 8.77 -3.14 -8.61
CA GLY A 189 9.75 -2.29 -7.92
C GLY A 189 9.17 -0.95 -7.44
N GLU A 190 7.83 -0.81 -7.41
CA GLU A 190 7.13 0.44 -7.06
C GLU A 190 7.01 0.64 -5.55
N THR A 191 7.33 -0.38 -4.75
CA THR A 191 7.40 -0.37 -3.28
C THR A 191 8.31 -1.51 -2.80
N LYS A 192 9.04 -1.30 -1.70
CA LYS A 192 9.81 -2.37 -1.03
C LYS A 192 9.00 -2.96 0.12
N ALA A 193 9.04 -4.29 0.29
CA ALA A 193 8.63 -4.90 1.55
C ALA A 193 9.66 -4.51 2.62
N ALA A 194 9.21 -4.01 3.78
CA ALA A 194 10.12 -3.66 4.87
C ALA A 194 10.79 -4.94 5.38
N PRO A 195 12.13 -5.00 5.47
CA PRO A 195 12.82 -6.16 6.02
C PRO A 195 12.52 -6.28 7.53
N VAL A 196 12.26 -7.50 7.99
CA VAL A 196 12.22 -7.83 9.42
C VAL A 196 13.66 -8.05 9.86
N SER A 197 14.22 -7.12 10.64
CA SER A 197 15.58 -7.22 11.19
C SER A 197 15.69 -8.19 12.38
N GLY A 198 14.54 -8.69 12.85
CA GLY A 198 14.41 -9.58 14.00
C GLY A 198 14.62 -8.87 15.33
N TYR A 199 13.63 -8.96 16.20
CA TYR A 199 13.64 -8.35 17.53
C TYR A 199 13.37 -9.39 18.61
N THR A 200 14.12 -9.31 19.71
CA THR A 200 13.92 -10.13 20.91
C THR A 200 13.72 -9.20 22.11
N PHE A 201 12.63 -9.39 22.84
CA PHE A 201 12.36 -8.65 24.07
C PHE A 201 13.19 -9.23 25.21
N HIS A 202 14.32 -8.61 25.51
CA HIS A 202 15.11 -8.91 26.70
C HIS A 202 14.57 -8.12 27.90
N ILE A 203 14.32 -8.78 29.03
CA ILE A 203 13.91 -8.13 30.28
C ILE A 203 14.93 -7.07 30.69
N ASN A 204 14.50 -5.90 31.13
CA ASN A 204 15.39 -4.83 31.57
C ASN A 204 15.45 -4.71 33.10
N SER A 205 16.31 -3.83 33.60
CA SER A 205 16.55 -3.67 35.04
C SER A 205 15.31 -3.19 35.82
N SER A 206 14.45 -2.40 35.18
CA SER A 206 13.21 -1.89 35.79
C SER A 206 12.16 -2.98 35.92
N GLU A 207 12.02 -3.80 34.88
CA GLU A 207 11.11 -4.95 34.83
C GLU A 207 11.56 -6.06 35.79
N GLU A 208 12.87 -6.28 35.94
CA GLU A 208 13.43 -7.21 36.93
C GLU A 208 13.10 -6.78 38.36
N LYS A 209 13.31 -5.50 38.70
CA LYS A 209 12.95 -4.96 40.02
C LYS A 209 11.45 -5.06 40.30
N LYS A 210 10.61 -4.80 39.29
CA LYS A 210 9.15 -4.87 39.41
C LYS A 210 8.60 -6.29 39.28
N LYS A 211 9.43 -7.26 38.90
CA LYS A 211 9.07 -8.64 38.59
C LYS A 211 7.89 -8.75 37.60
N GLU A 212 7.83 -7.83 36.63
CA GLU A 212 6.75 -7.79 35.63
C GLU A 212 7.25 -7.20 34.31
N PHE A 213 6.91 -7.88 33.22
CA PHE A 213 7.08 -7.41 31.85
C PHE A 213 5.72 -7.28 31.18
N VAL A 214 5.49 -6.17 30.47
CA VAL A 214 4.26 -5.96 29.69
C VAL A 214 4.59 -5.30 28.36
N VAL A 215 4.11 -5.89 27.27
CA VAL A 215 4.10 -5.25 25.95
C VAL A 215 2.73 -5.38 25.30
N LYS A 216 2.34 -4.36 24.54
CA LYS A 216 1.09 -4.34 23.78
C LYS A 216 1.29 -3.74 22.40
N TYR A 217 0.53 -4.18 21.40
CA TYR A 217 0.61 -3.68 20.02
C TYR A 217 -0.76 -3.31 19.46
N SER A 218 -0.79 -2.24 18.66
CA SER A 218 -1.99 -1.77 17.97
C SER A 218 -1.71 -1.58 16.48
N PRO A 219 -2.37 -2.31 15.57
CA PRO A 219 -2.26 -2.03 14.14
C PRO A 219 -2.90 -0.70 13.71
N ALA A 220 -3.81 -0.09 14.47
CA ALA A 220 -4.34 1.24 14.13
C ALA A 220 -3.24 2.29 14.17
N GLN A 221 -2.50 2.32 15.29
CA GLN A 221 -1.37 3.22 15.51
C GLN A 221 -0.08 2.73 14.82
N ASP A 222 -0.03 1.42 14.54
CA ASP A 222 1.14 0.67 14.06
C ASP A 222 2.33 0.81 15.01
N GLN A 223 2.09 0.57 16.30
CA GLN A 223 3.05 0.83 17.35
C GLN A 223 2.95 -0.18 18.50
N TYR A 224 4.11 -0.55 19.05
CA TYR A 224 4.23 -1.28 20.30
C TYR A 224 4.37 -0.30 21.47
N ILE A 225 3.74 -0.60 22.60
CA ILE A 225 3.97 0.06 23.89
C ILE A 225 4.48 -1.01 24.85
N ARG A 226 5.70 -0.82 25.35
CA ARG A 226 6.31 -1.65 26.38
C ARG A 226 6.31 -0.87 27.70
N LEU A 227 5.70 -1.44 28.73
CA LEU A 227 5.65 -0.81 30.05
C LEU A 227 7.03 -0.92 30.70
N ASN A 228 7.47 0.14 31.39
CA ASN A 228 8.80 0.20 32.03
C ASN A 228 9.97 0.03 31.04
N ALA A 229 9.77 0.36 29.77
CA ALA A 229 10.85 0.35 28.79
C ALA A 229 11.88 1.44 29.07
N GLU A 230 13.16 1.12 28.90
CA GLU A 230 14.26 2.09 28.92
C GLU A 230 14.31 2.87 27.59
N GLU A 231 13.93 2.23 26.49
CA GLU A 231 13.87 2.81 25.15
C GLU A 231 12.54 2.51 24.45
N ALA A 232 12.09 3.45 23.62
CA ALA A 232 10.89 3.26 22.81
C ALA A 232 11.14 2.31 21.64
N ILE A 233 10.20 1.40 21.39
CA ILE A 233 10.24 0.52 20.22
C ILE A 233 9.91 1.36 18.97
N PRO A 234 10.70 1.26 17.88
CA PRO A 234 10.40 1.97 16.64
C PRO A 234 8.99 1.68 16.11
N ARG A 235 8.42 2.64 15.40
CA ARG A 235 7.08 2.47 14.80
C ARG A 235 7.08 1.37 13.73
N GLY A 236 5.98 0.61 13.65
CA GLY A 236 5.75 -0.45 12.67
C GLY A 236 5.68 -1.84 13.29
N TRP A 237 4.74 -2.68 12.84
CA TRP A 237 4.58 -4.05 13.36
C TRP A 237 5.86 -4.89 13.28
N GLN A 238 6.68 -4.67 12.24
CA GLN A 238 7.94 -5.38 12.02
C GLN A 238 9.02 -5.10 13.08
N SER A 239 8.90 -4.02 13.88
CA SER A 239 9.93 -3.63 14.85
C SER A 239 9.94 -4.49 16.12
N GLY A 240 8.85 -5.20 16.42
CA GLY A 240 8.71 -6.05 17.60
C GLY A 240 8.74 -7.55 17.30
N VAL A 241 8.83 -7.96 16.03
CA VAL A 241 8.81 -9.39 15.64
C VAL A 241 10.22 -9.94 15.50
N LYS A 242 10.43 -11.20 15.90
CA LYS A 242 11.68 -11.92 15.69
C LYS A 242 11.83 -12.38 14.24
N ALA A 243 10.76 -12.89 13.67
CA ALA A 243 10.70 -13.33 12.28
C ALA A 243 9.29 -13.17 11.75
N ALA A 244 9.17 -12.89 10.46
CA ALA A 244 7.91 -12.99 9.75
C ALA A 244 8.15 -13.34 8.29
N LYS A 245 7.22 -14.09 7.71
CA LYS A 245 7.23 -14.54 6.32
C LYS A 245 5.83 -14.36 5.75
N ASN A 246 5.74 -13.71 4.60
CA ASN A 246 4.47 -13.44 3.93
C ASN A 246 3.42 -12.77 4.82
N ILE A 247 3.82 -11.85 5.70
CA ILE A 247 2.89 -11.05 6.53
C ILE A 247 3.01 -9.58 6.15
N PHE A 248 1.88 -8.88 6.12
CA PHE A 248 1.87 -7.43 6.01
C PHE A 248 0.68 -6.82 6.73
N ARG A 249 0.79 -5.51 7.03
CA ARG A 249 -0.28 -4.70 7.57
C ARG A 249 -1.17 -4.16 6.45
N LYS A 250 -2.45 -4.54 6.47
CA LYS A 250 -3.48 -4.05 5.54
C LYS A 250 -4.32 -2.97 6.22
N ARG A 251 -4.51 -1.84 5.54
CA ARG A 251 -5.54 -0.84 5.84
C ARG A 251 -6.59 -0.87 4.73
N GLU A 252 -7.85 -1.06 5.10
CA GLU A 252 -9.01 -0.98 4.22
C GLU A 252 -9.61 0.42 4.32
N THR A 253 -9.53 1.22 3.25
CA THR A 253 -10.09 2.58 3.23
C THR A 253 -11.61 2.57 3.28
N ASP A 254 -12.22 1.61 2.59
CA ASP A 254 -13.68 1.56 2.40
C ASP A 254 -14.38 1.15 3.69
N TRP A 255 -13.80 0.19 4.40
CA TRP A 255 -14.34 -0.34 5.67
C TRP A 255 -13.75 0.34 6.91
N LYS A 256 -12.72 1.20 6.75
CA LYS A 256 -11.97 1.82 7.84
C LYS A 256 -11.42 0.80 8.85
N MET A 257 -10.91 -0.33 8.35
CA MET A 257 -10.39 -1.41 9.17
C MET A 257 -8.90 -1.62 8.93
N VAL A 258 -8.21 -2.16 9.93
CA VAL A 258 -6.78 -2.42 9.89
C VAL A 258 -6.43 -3.71 10.62
N TYR A 259 -5.50 -4.49 10.06
CA TYR A 259 -5.10 -5.80 10.57
C TYR A 259 -3.76 -6.24 9.95
N LEU A 260 -3.15 -7.27 10.52
CA LEU A 260 -2.09 -8.02 9.85
C LEU A 260 -2.70 -9.25 9.16
N CYS A 261 -2.24 -9.57 7.97
CA CYS A 261 -2.68 -10.74 7.21
C CYS A 261 -1.58 -11.21 6.27
N ARG A 262 -1.87 -12.26 5.50
CA ARG A 262 -0.88 -12.80 4.57
C ARG A 262 -0.66 -11.86 3.39
N THR A 263 0.54 -11.84 2.83
CA THR A 263 0.81 -11.14 1.56
C THR A 263 -0.04 -11.74 0.44
N GLU A 264 -0.50 -10.88 -0.47
CA GLU A 264 -1.41 -11.31 -1.54
C GLU A 264 -0.78 -12.39 -2.42
N GLY A 265 -1.53 -13.47 -2.68
CA GLY A 265 -1.07 -14.62 -3.45
C GLY A 265 -0.28 -15.68 -2.67
N SER A 266 0.07 -15.42 -1.41
CA SER A 266 0.70 -16.44 -0.56
C SER A 266 -0.33 -17.44 -0.01
N THR A 267 0.08 -18.70 0.08
CA THR A 267 -0.72 -19.80 0.66
C THR A 267 -0.60 -19.87 2.18
N GLU A 268 0.46 -19.27 2.73
CA GLU A 268 0.80 -19.33 4.15
C GLU A 268 1.58 -18.06 4.53
N GLY A 269 1.31 -17.56 5.73
CA GLY A 269 2.11 -16.52 6.37
C GLY A 269 2.38 -16.86 7.83
N GLU A 270 3.56 -16.46 8.29
CA GLU A 270 4.09 -16.83 9.60
C GLU A 270 4.62 -15.57 10.29
N VAL A 271 4.41 -15.45 11.59
CA VAL A 271 4.97 -14.38 12.43
C VAL A 271 5.32 -14.91 13.81
N ASN A 272 6.43 -14.43 14.36
CA ASN A 272 6.99 -14.87 15.63
C ASN A 272 7.48 -13.69 16.48
N TRP A 273 7.22 -13.76 17.78
CA TRP A 273 7.75 -12.88 18.83
C TRP A 273 8.51 -13.70 19.85
N VAL A 274 9.61 -13.14 20.38
CA VAL A 274 10.45 -13.80 21.39
C VAL A 274 10.62 -12.92 22.60
N PHE A 275 10.41 -13.49 23.78
CA PHE A 275 10.62 -12.88 25.09
C PHE A 275 11.68 -13.68 25.84
N ASP A 276 12.78 -13.04 26.24
CA ASP A 276 13.98 -13.69 26.77
C ASP A 276 14.39 -13.05 28.10
N TRP A 277 14.50 -13.87 29.15
CA TRP A 277 14.98 -13.47 30.46
C TRP A 277 16.14 -14.35 30.95
N SER A 278 16.80 -15.04 30.01
CA SER A 278 17.91 -15.97 30.30
C SER A 278 19.08 -15.32 31.03
N HIS A 279 19.33 -14.04 30.77
CA HIS A 279 20.35 -13.22 31.43
C HIS A 279 20.01 -12.81 32.88
N THR A 280 18.78 -13.07 33.34
CA THR A 280 18.32 -12.74 34.70
C THR A 280 18.21 -14.00 35.57
N ASN A 281 18.09 -13.82 36.89
CA ASN A 281 17.79 -14.92 37.83
C ASN A 281 16.28 -15.15 38.04
N LEU A 282 15.43 -14.44 37.28
CA LEU A 282 13.99 -14.51 37.42
C LEU A 282 13.44 -15.88 37.00
N LYS A 283 12.38 -16.30 37.68
CA LYS A 283 11.54 -17.43 37.28
C LYS A 283 10.17 -16.90 36.90
N VAL A 284 9.68 -17.24 35.72
CA VAL A 284 8.34 -16.83 35.30
C VAL A 284 7.30 -17.61 36.11
N THR A 285 6.31 -16.91 36.66
CA THR A 285 5.24 -17.49 37.49
C THR A 285 3.91 -17.52 36.76
N SER A 286 3.66 -16.55 35.87
CA SER A 286 2.54 -16.58 34.95
C SER A 286 2.83 -15.84 33.65
N ALA A 287 2.17 -16.28 32.59
CA ALA A 287 2.18 -15.64 31.28
C ALA A 287 0.74 -15.44 30.80
N LEU A 288 0.34 -14.19 30.57
CA LEU A 288 -0.94 -13.83 29.99
C LEU A 288 -0.72 -13.29 28.58
N VAL A 289 -1.37 -13.88 27.59
CA VAL A 289 -1.33 -13.46 26.20
C VAL A 289 -2.76 -13.17 25.74
N VAL A 290 -2.98 -11.94 25.26
CA VAL A 290 -4.15 -11.58 24.46
C VAL A 290 -3.68 -11.48 23.01
N PHE A 291 -4.25 -12.33 22.17
CA PHE A 291 -3.93 -12.50 20.76
C PHE A 291 -5.22 -12.50 19.95
N GLN A 292 -5.86 -11.33 19.81
CA GLN A 292 -7.12 -11.24 19.08
C GLN A 292 -6.89 -11.50 17.58
N HIS A 293 -7.76 -12.32 17.01
CA HIS A 293 -7.74 -12.60 15.58
C HIS A 293 -9.16 -12.80 15.04
N ALA A 294 -9.32 -12.57 13.74
CA ALA A 294 -10.55 -12.82 13.01
C ALA A 294 -10.26 -13.76 11.84
N THR A 295 -11.21 -14.64 11.56
CA THR A 295 -11.16 -15.58 10.44
C THR A 295 -12.45 -15.48 9.64
N TYR A 296 -12.34 -15.60 8.33
CA TYR A 296 -13.45 -15.53 7.38
C TYR A 296 -13.39 -16.75 6.45
N GLU A 297 -14.54 -17.20 5.97
CA GLU A 297 -14.66 -18.45 5.21
C GLU A 297 -14.01 -19.63 5.97
N ASP A 298 -13.04 -20.32 5.35
CA ASP A 298 -12.23 -21.37 5.97
C ASP A 298 -10.83 -20.89 6.39
N GLY A 299 -10.59 -19.57 6.39
CA GLY A 299 -9.33 -18.98 6.85
C GLY A 299 -8.99 -19.44 8.25
N ARG A 300 -7.70 -19.67 8.52
CA ARG A 300 -7.25 -20.24 9.79
C ARG A 300 -6.10 -19.45 10.37
N VAL A 301 -6.18 -19.22 11.68
CA VAL A 301 -5.09 -18.71 12.50
C VAL A 301 -4.78 -19.79 13.52
N ASP A 302 -3.61 -20.41 13.38
CA ASP A 302 -3.07 -21.33 14.38
C ASP A 302 -1.96 -20.58 15.12
N TRP A 303 -2.19 -20.26 16.39
CA TRP A 303 -1.21 -19.57 17.21
C TRP A 303 -0.88 -20.40 18.45
N GLN A 304 0.34 -20.26 18.93
CA GLN A 304 0.85 -21.04 20.05
C GLN A 304 1.93 -20.28 20.80
N LEU A 305 2.08 -20.65 22.08
CA LEU A 305 3.13 -20.17 22.95
C LEU A 305 4.02 -21.36 23.34
N CYS A 306 5.32 -21.26 23.04
CA CYS A 306 6.29 -22.31 23.30
C CYS A 306 7.34 -21.85 24.32
N THR A 307 7.79 -22.78 25.15
CA THR A 307 8.92 -22.64 26.08
C THR A 307 9.77 -23.92 26.05
N GLY A 308 11.00 -23.81 25.54
CA GLY A 308 11.77 -24.99 25.14
C GLY A 308 10.99 -25.87 24.17
N ASP A 309 10.88 -27.17 24.47
CA ASP A 309 10.15 -28.15 23.65
C ASP A 309 8.63 -28.19 23.93
N ALA A 310 8.16 -27.48 24.96
CA ALA A 310 6.74 -27.47 25.33
C ALA A 310 6.00 -26.34 24.61
N CYS A 311 4.97 -26.68 23.82
CA CYS A 311 4.12 -25.72 23.14
C CYS A 311 2.66 -25.88 23.58
N VAL A 312 2.00 -24.75 23.84
CA VAL A 312 0.57 -24.69 24.14
C VAL A 312 -0.14 -23.92 23.02
N SER A 313 -1.07 -24.57 22.34
CA SER A 313 -1.92 -23.92 21.35
C SER A 313 -2.83 -22.90 22.01
N GLY A 314 -2.88 -21.71 21.44
CA GLY A 314 -3.76 -20.66 21.91
C GLY A 314 -5.22 -20.90 21.51
N PRO A 315 -6.18 -20.51 22.35
CA PRO A 315 -7.59 -20.74 22.08
C PRO A 315 -8.15 -19.72 21.07
N LYS A 316 -9.33 -20.02 20.51
CA LYS A 316 -9.97 -19.19 19.47
C LYS A 316 -10.42 -17.83 19.98
N GLU A 317 -10.70 -17.74 21.27
CA GLU A 317 -11.08 -16.52 21.99
C GLU A 317 -9.91 -15.53 22.05
N GLY A 318 -8.68 -15.99 21.76
CA GLY A 318 -7.50 -15.14 21.70
C GLY A 318 -6.99 -14.74 23.08
N VAL A 319 -7.29 -15.49 24.15
CA VAL A 319 -6.74 -15.24 25.50
C VAL A 319 -6.18 -16.53 26.06
N LEU A 320 -4.88 -16.55 26.33
CA LEU A 320 -4.19 -17.69 26.95
C LEU A 320 -3.51 -17.22 28.23
N GLU A 321 -3.79 -17.89 29.34
CA GLU A 321 -3.08 -17.71 30.60
C GLU A 321 -2.41 -19.02 31.00
N LEU A 322 -1.09 -18.99 31.17
CA LEU A 322 -0.30 -20.11 31.66
C LEU A 322 0.17 -19.84 33.09
N THR A 323 0.09 -20.86 33.92
CA THR A 323 0.56 -20.86 35.30
C THR A 323 1.92 -21.57 35.42
N LYS A 324 2.50 -21.45 36.61
CA LYS A 324 3.83 -21.94 37.00
C LYS A 324 4.12 -23.38 36.58
N ASP A 325 3.16 -24.30 36.69
CA ASP A 325 3.36 -25.74 36.43
C ASP A 325 3.76 -26.07 34.98
N VAL A 326 3.30 -25.25 34.03
CA VAL A 326 3.62 -25.37 32.60
C VAL A 326 4.92 -24.65 32.28
N LEU A 327 5.17 -23.51 32.94
CA LEU A 327 6.28 -22.63 32.63
C LEU A 327 7.60 -23.03 33.29
N GLU A 328 7.58 -23.71 34.44
CA GLU A 328 8.79 -24.12 35.17
C GLU A 328 9.61 -25.21 34.48
N ARG A 329 9.00 -25.95 33.54
CA ARG A 329 9.67 -27.02 32.78
C ARG A 329 10.39 -26.50 31.55
N GLY A 330 10.17 -25.23 31.20
CA GLY A 330 10.65 -24.63 29.98
C GLY A 330 11.92 -23.81 30.15
N ASP A 331 12.44 -23.35 29.02
CA ASP A 331 13.59 -22.44 28.98
C ASP A 331 13.23 -21.06 29.57
N LYS A 332 14.26 -20.26 29.89
CA LYS A 332 14.10 -18.83 30.26
C LYS A 332 13.73 -17.93 29.07
N LYS A 333 12.90 -18.46 28.18
CA LYS A 333 12.49 -17.88 26.91
C LYS A 333 11.07 -18.34 26.57
N LEU A 334 10.28 -17.43 26.02
CA LEU A 334 8.97 -17.70 25.44
C LEU A 334 8.93 -17.29 23.97
N GLU A 335 8.37 -18.16 23.14
CA GLU A 335 8.16 -17.92 21.72
C GLU A 335 6.66 -17.95 21.41
N LEU A 336 6.13 -16.80 20.99
CA LEU A 336 4.76 -16.67 20.53
C LEU A 336 4.78 -16.68 19.01
N SER A 337 4.09 -17.64 18.40
CA SER A 337 4.03 -17.78 16.94
C SER A 337 2.60 -17.88 16.45
N ALA A 338 2.37 -17.41 15.22
CA ALA A 338 1.11 -17.59 14.52
C ALA A 338 1.34 -17.93 13.06
N VAL A 339 0.60 -18.94 12.58
CA VAL A 339 0.56 -19.38 11.18
C VAL A 339 -0.83 -19.10 10.64
N LEU A 340 -0.87 -18.35 9.54
CA LEU A 340 -2.09 -18.00 8.81
C LEU A 340 -2.18 -18.90 7.59
N THR A 341 -3.28 -19.64 7.44
CA THR A 341 -3.47 -20.58 6.33
C THR A 341 -4.91 -20.55 5.78
N LYS A 342 -5.16 -21.40 4.77
CA LYS A 342 -6.48 -21.61 4.12
C LYS A 342 -7.04 -20.34 3.47
N GLY A 343 -8.35 -20.13 3.43
CA GLY A 343 -8.98 -19.02 2.71
C GLY A 343 -9.43 -19.40 1.30
N GLN A 344 -10.21 -18.51 0.69
CA GLN A 344 -10.97 -18.80 -0.53
C GLN A 344 -10.68 -17.79 -1.64
N GLY A 345 -10.53 -18.29 -2.87
CA GLY A 345 -10.38 -17.47 -4.06
C GLY A 345 -9.15 -16.55 -4.07
N SER A 346 -9.21 -15.50 -4.88
CA SER A 346 -8.12 -14.53 -5.07
C SER A 346 -7.88 -13.62 -3.86
N VAL A 347 -8.82 -13.60 -2.91
CA VAL A 347 -8.76 -12.82 -1.66
C VAL A 347 -8.44 -13.67 -0.44
N ALA A 348 -8.11 -14.96 -0.61
CA ALA A 348 -7.79 -15.88 0.48
C ALA A 348 -6.77 -15.29 1.49
N TRP A 349 -5.79 -14.52 1.00
CA TRP A 349 -4.74 -13.90 1.81
C TRP A 349 -5.25 -13.05 2.99
N GLN A 350 -6.45 -12.46 2.88
CA GLN A 350 -7.07 -11.65 3.94
C GLN A 350 -8.07 -12.41 4.81
N HIS A 351 -8.27 -13.71 4.63
CA HIS A 351 -9.28 -14.48 5.37
C HIS A 351 -8.82 -14.91 6.77
N ALA A 352 -7.52 -14.80 7.05
CA ALA A 352 -6.95 -14.91 8.38
C ALA A 352 -6.35 -13.56 8.74
N GLN A 353 -6.86 -12.92 9.78
CA GLN A 353 -6.52 -11.55 10.14
C GLN A 353 -6.12 -11.49 11.62
N LEU A 354 -4.89 -11.06 11.89
CA LEU A 354 -4.46 -10.77 13.25
C LEU A 354 -4.85 -9.35 13.60
N PHE A 355 -5.36 -9.18 14.81
CA PHE A 355 -5.53 -7.86 15.44
C PHE A 355 -6.48 -6.92 14.68
N ARG A 356 -7.51 -7.47 14.02
CA ARG A 356 -8.50 -6.69 13.25
C ARG A 356 -9.21 -5.69 14.15
N GLN A 357 -9.14 -4.41 13.81
CA GLN A 357 -9.84 -3.34 14.51
C GLN A 357 -10.13 -2.14 13.59
N PRO A 358 -10.98 -1.18 14.01
CA PRO A 358 -11.13 0.09 13.31
C PRO A 358 -9.81 0.85 13.21
N ASP A 359 -9.60 1.56 12.11
CA ASP A 359 -8.35 2.28 11.83
C ASP A 359 -8.15 3.55 12.66
N SER A 360 -9.20 3.99 13.35
CA SER A 360 -9.24 5.05 14.37
C SER A 360 -9.12 4.53 15.81
N SER A 361 -8.98 3.21 16.00
CA SER A 361 -8.96 2.59 17.33
C SER A 361 -7.74 3.00 18.16
N THR A 362 -7.97 3.19 19.47
CA THR A 362 -6.91 3.38 20.48
C THR A 362 -6.58 2.08 21.23
N GLU A 363 -7.25 0.99 20.90
CA GLU A 363 -7.12 -0.31 21.58
C GLU A 363 -5.85 -1.06 21.18
N PHE A 364 -5.49 -2.02 22.04
CA PHE A 364 -4.32 -2.88 21.88
C PHE A 364 -4.74 -4.36 21.85
N PRO A 365 -5.18 -4.87 20.68
CA PRO A 365 -5.65 -6.26 20.50
C PRO A 365 -4.56 -7.34 20.68
N PHE A 366 -3.28 -6.91 20.75
CA PHE A 366 -2.16 -7.75 21.13
C PHE A 366 -1.60 -7.28 22.47
N TYR A 367 -1.49 -8.19 23.43
CA TYR A 367 -0.96 -7.90 24.76
C TYR A 367 -0.25 -9.13 25.32
N VAL A 368 0.94 -8.95 25.88
CA VAL A 368 1.68 -9.99 26.59
C VAL A 368 2.11 -9.44 27.94
N ARG A 369 1.81 -10.19 29.00
CA ARG A 369 2.31 -9.94 30.36
C ARG A 369 2.98 -11.17 30.91
N LEU A 370 4.20 -11.00 31.41
CA LEU A 370 4.93 -12.01 32.15
C LEU A 370 5.11 -11.51 33.59
N ARG A 371 4.83 -12.37 34.56
CA ARG A 371 5.12 -12.13 35.98
C ARG A 371 6.24 -13.04 36.43
N PHE A 372 7.09 -12.52 37.31
CA PHE A 372 8.25 -13.24 37.81
C PHE A 372 8.18 -13.41 39.34
N GLY A 373 8.78 -14.50 39.83
CA GLY A 373 8.83 -14.90 41.24
C GLY A 373 10.20 -14.70 41.85
#